data_AF-A0A4Q3E1H3-F1
#
_entry.id   AF-A0A4Q3E1H3-F1
#
_cell.length_a   1.000
_cell.length_b   1.000
_cell.length_c   1.000
_cell.angle_alpha   90.00
_cell.angle_beta   90.00
_cell.angle_gamma   90.00
#
_symmetry.space_group_name_H-M   'P 1'
#
loop_
_entity.id
_entity.type
_entity.pdbx_description
1 polymer ?
#
loop_
_entity_poly.entity_id
_entity_poly.type
_entity_poly.pdbx_seq_one_letter_code
_entity_poly.pdbx_strand_id
1 'polypeptide(L)' 'MPYPLPPTLSIPYPPHTYLQFYLQLTRKVVWLVVQWERVGYVQGNMNSDNIALGGRTIDYGPFGFMEAYDSR' A
#
# COMPACT_ATOMS: atom_id res chain seq x y z
N MET A 1 -14.15 -20.96 -1.46
CA MET A 1 -13.31 -22.14 -1.21
C MET A 1 -11.86 -21.71 -1.29
N PRO A 2 -11.00 -21.95 -0.29
CA PRO A 2 -9.58 -21.69 -0.45
C PRO A 2 -9.05 -22.57 -1.59
N TYR A 3 -8.35 -21.95 -2.54
CA TYR A 3 -7.71 -22.67 -3.63
C TYR A 3 -6.73 -23.70 -3.04
N PRO A 4 -6.80 -24.99 -3.42
CA PRO A 4 -5.87 -25.97 -2.89
C PRO A 4 -4.46 -25.61 -3.34
N LEU A 5 -3.53 -25.55 -2.39
CA LEU A 5 -2.15 -25.23 -2.67
C LEU A 5 -1.58 -26.27 -3.63
N PRO A 6 -0.88 -25.87 -4.71
CA PRO A 6 -0.25 -26.81 -5.60
C PRO A 6 0.77 -27.66 -4.81
N PRO A 7 0.89 -28.96 -5.10
CA PRO A 7 1.69 -29.92 -4.32
C PRO A 7 3.20 -29.60 -4.26
N THR A 8 3.68 -28.66 -5.08
CA THR A 8 5.07 -28.21 -5.12
C THR A 8 5.35 -26.99 -4.25
N LEU A 9 4.32 -26.33 -3.71
CA LEU A 9 4.50 -25.12 -2.90
C LEU A 9 4.69 -25.51 -1.43
N SER A 10 5.92 -25.87 -1.06
CA SER A 10 6.30 -25.83 0.35
C SER A 10 6.23 -24.37 0.79
N ILE A 11 5.40 -24.08 1.80
CA ILE A 11 5.39 -22.74 2.39
C ILE A 11 6.68 -22.62 3.19
N PRO A 12 7.66 -21.79 2.79
CA PRO A 12 8.96 -21.74 3.44
C PRO A 12 8.90 -21.18 4.87
N TYR A 13 7.78 -20.54 5.24
CA TYR A 13 7.59 -19.91 6.54
C TYR A 13 6.25 -20.31 7.18
N PRO A 14 6.14 -20.28 8.51
CA PRO A 14 4.89 -20.51 9.21
C PRO A 14 3.76 -19.56 8.70
N PRO A 15 2.50 -20.01 8.66
CA PRO A 15 1.38 -19.18 8.18
C PRO A 15 1.25 -17.81 8.87
N HIS A 16 1.58 -17.73 10.16
CA HIS A 16 1.53 -16.47 10.92
C HIS A 16 2.52 -15.41 10.41
N THR A 17 3.64 -15.82 9.78
CA THR A 17 4.66 -14.92 9.26
C THR A 17 4.09 -14.02 8.16
N TYR A 18 3.30 -14.57 7.24
CA TYR A 18 2.69 -13.80 6.16
C TYR A 18 1.64 -12.82 6.68
N LEU A 19 0.85 -13.22 7.69
CA LEU A 19 -0.10 -12.33 8.33
C LEU A 19 0.62 -11.15 9.00
N GLN A 20 1.71 -11.40 9.75
CA GLN A 20 2.49 -10.34 10.36
C GLN A 20 3.13 -9.41 9.33
N PHE A 21 3.68 -9.97 8.25
CA PHE A 21 4.21 -9.19 7.13
C PHE A 21 3.13 -8.29 6.51
N TYR A 22 1.96 -8.84 6.21
CA TYR A 22 0.83 -8.08 5.66
C TYR A 22 0.41 -6.94 6.59
N LEU A 23 0.25 -7.20 7.90
CA LEU A 23 -0.11 -6.17 8.87
C LEU A 23 0.94 -5.04 8.95
N GLN A 24 2.23 -5.37 8.88
CA GLN A 24 3.30 -4.37 8.85
C GLN A 24 3.26 -3.53 7.58
N LEU A 25 3.02 -4.15 6.43
CA LEU A 25 2.86 -3.47 5.15
C LEU A 25 1.66 -2.51 5.18
N THR A 26 0.50 -2.98 5.62
CA THR A 26 -0.71 -2.16 5.74
C THR A 26 -0.47 -0.94 6.61
N ARG A 27 0.19 -1.09 7.77
CA ARG A 27 0.51 0.04 8.65
C ARG A 27 1.38 1.09 7.96
N LYS A 28 2.38 0.67 7.18
CA LYS A 28 3.26 1.59 6.44
C LYS A 28 2.50 2.35 5.35
N VAL A 29 1.64 1.66 4.59
CA VAL A 29 0.83 2.27 3.53
C VAL A 29 -0.19 3.24 4.13
N VAL A 30 -0.88 2.87 5.21
CA VAL A 30 -1.81 3.76 5.93
C VAL A 30 -1.08 5.00 6.42
N TRP A 31 0.11 4.84 7.04
CA TRP A 31 0.90 5.98 7.50
C TRP A 31 1.28 6.93 6.37
N LEU A 32 1.66 6.39 5.20
CA LEU A 32 1.99 7.18 4.01
C LEU A 32 0.78 8.00 3.54
N VAL A 33 -0.38 7.36 3.37
CA VAL A 33 -1.61 8.05 2.94
C VAL A 33 -2.01 9.13 3.95
N VAL A 34 -1.90 8.85 5.26
CA VAL A 34 -2.13 9.88 6.29
C VAL A 34 -1.16 11.06 6.12
N GLN A 35 0.12 10.83 5.79
CA GLN A 35 1.03 11.95 5.54
C GLN A 35 0.64 12.73 4.28
N TRP A 36 0.12 12.08 3.24
CA TRP A 36 -0.37 12.76 2.05
C TRP A 36 -1.53 13.70 2.39
N GLU A 37 -2.54 13.20 3.09
CA GLU A 37 -3.69 14.00 3.55
C GLU A 37 -3.23 15.22 4.37
N ARG A 38 -2.26 15.04 5.28
CA ARG A 38 -1.76 16.11 6.15
C ARG A 38 -1.11 17.27 5.41
N VAL A 39 -0.52 17.02 4.24
CA VAL A 39 0.17 18.03 3.44
C VAL A 39 -0.59 18.40 2.17
N GLY A 40 -1.82 17.88 2.00
CA GLY A 40 -2.62 18.09 0.81
C GLY A 40 -2.03 17.44 -0.45
N TYR A 41 -1.21 16.40 -0.33
CA TYR A 41 -0.65 15.70 -1.49
C TYR A 41 -1.68 14.72 -2.09
N VAL A 42 -1.86 14.77 -3.42
CA VAL A 42 -2.74 13.89 -4.18
C VAL A 42 -1.90 13.13 -5.22
N GLN A 43 -1.83 11.80 -5.11
CA GLN A 43 -0.98 10.96 -5.97
C GLN A 43 -1.50 10.84 -7.41
N GLY A 44 -2.82 10.87 -7.62
CA GLY A 44 -3.45 10.80 -8.95
C GLY A 44 -3.43 9.45 -9.68
N ASN A 45 -2.56 8.49 -9.32
CA ASN A 45 -2.49 7.17 -9.98
C ASN A 45 -2.31 5.97 -9.02
N MET A 46 -3.05 5.92 -7.91
CA MET A 46 -2.87 4.89 -6.86
C MET A 46 -3.32 3.47 -7.26
N ASN A 47 -2.72 2.91 -8.31
CA ASN A 47 -2.85 1.54 -8.76
C ASN A 47 -1.98 0.62 -7.89
N SER A 48 -2.30 -0.67 -7.83
CA SER A 48 -1.62 -1.64 -6.96
C SER A 48 -0.11 -1.76 -7.23
N ASP A 49 0.32 -1.58 -8.48
CA ASP A 49 1.72 -1.56 -8.91
C ASP A 49 2.48 -0.31 -8.46
N ASN A 50 1.77 0.77 -8.14
CA ASN A 50 2.34 2.02 -7.59
C ASN A 50 2.32 2.08 -6.06
N ILE A 51 1.94 0.99 -5.39
CA ILE A 51 2.01 0.88 -3.92
C ILE A 51 3.31 0.16 -3.56
N ALA A 52 4.34 0.95 -3.21
CA ALA A 52 5.60 0.38 -2.75
C ALA A 52 5.40 -0.37 -1.42
N LEU A 53 5.86 -1.63 -1.34
CA LEU A 53 5.81 -2.45 -0.11
C LEU A 53 6.50 -1.78 1.09
N GLY A 54 7.45 -0.87 0.82
CA GLY A 54 8.16 -0.09 1.83
C GLY A 54 7.35 1.06 2.43
N GLY A 55 6.14 1.37 1.93
CA GLY A 55 5.35 2.53 2.34
C GLY A 55 6.00 3.86 1.94
N ARG A 56 6.47 3.95 0.70
CA ARG A 56 7.08 5.17 0.14
C ARG A 56 6.28 5.62 -1.07
N THR A 57 6.21 6.93 -1.28
CA THR A 57 5.71 7.47 -2.55
C THR A 57 6.65 7.07 -3.68
N ILE A 58 6.07 6.55 -4.75
CA ILE A 58 6.77 6.20 -5.99
C ILE A 58 5.92 6.70 -7.17
N ASP A 59 6.49 6.64 -8.37
CA ASP A 59 5.82 6.98 -9.62
C ASP A 59 5.11 8.36 -9.60
N TYR A 60 5.94 9.41 -9.57
CA TYR A 60 5.48 10.80 -9.63
C TYR A 60 5.03 11.17 -11.05
N GLY A 61 3.80 10.78 -11.40
CA GLY A 61 3.15 11.14 -12.66
C GLY A 61 2.17 12.30 -12.46
N PRO A 62 0.84 12.06 -12.52
CA PRO A 62 -0.18 13.10 -12.38
C PRO A 62 -0.45 13.45 -10.90
N PHE A 63 0.60 13.78 -10.13
CA PHE A 63 0.44 14.22 -8.75
C PHE A 63 0.14 15.73 -8.67
N GLY A 64 -0.47 16.15 -7.56
CA GLY A 64 -0.71 17.55 -7.27
C GLY A 64 -0.77 17.83 -5.77
N PHE A 65 -0.69 19.11 -5.41
CA PHE A 65 -0.99 19.57 -4.06
C PHE A 65 -2.32 20.31 -4.06
N MET A 66 -3.11 20.12 -3.00
CA MET A 66 -4.35 20.85 -2.77
C MET A 66 -4.02 22.31 -2.47
N GLU A 67 -4.58 23.22 -3.27
CA GLU A 67 -4.44 24.66 -3.09
C GLU A 67 -5.44 25.16 -2.05
N ALA A 68 -6.68 25.43 -2.48
CA ALA A 68 -7.79 25.66 -1.57
C ALA A 68 -8.40 24.31 -1.15
N TYR A 69 -8.79 24.20 0.12
CA TYR A 69 -9.50 23.02 0.60
C TYR A 69 -10.80 22.83 -0.18
N ASP A 70 -10.94 21.67 -0.83
CA ASP A 70 -12.19 21.21 -1.43
C ASP A 70 -12.74 20.08 -0.56
N SER A 71 -13.98 20.24 -0.10
CA SER A 71 -14.65 19.31 0.82
C SER A 71 -15.51 18.28 0.10
N ARG A 72 -15.39 18.18 -1.22
CA ARG A 72 -16.23 17.33 -2.08
C ARG A 72 -15.60 15.98 -2.35
#